data_AF-A0A6A3K0W4-F1
#
_entry.id   AF-A0A6A3K0W4-F1
#
_cell.length_a   1.000
_cell.length_b   1.000
_cell.length_c   1.000
_cell.angle_alpha   90.00
_cell.angle_beta   90.00
_cell.angle_gamma   90.00
#
_symmetry.space_group_name_H-M   'P 1'
#
loop_
_entity.id
_entity.type
_entity.pdbx_description
1 polymer ?
#
loop_
_entity_poly.entity_id
_entity_poly.type
_entity_poly.pdbx_seq_one_letter_code
_entity_poly.pdbx_strand_id
1 'polypeptide(L)'
;MAEALELTATSNPYLDFYRKFVHEHPGELTAVFDPELSDEARSEMYAALDVSVAMKYSWAIPDERALQIIKHYGPIVEMGAGSGYWARLLQLRGVDVVAYDLHVAGDDDEETKEEESDEKENGKAATSGEESHGDAEETQESDGEEADEEPDEEEEVEEEEEEEDEEEVEVEQVYWTEVLKGTPKDLRKHADRALFLCYPDDFEDSHESMAMASLCNYAGDTVIHVGELFGHTLCLPGAWGRTSSEEFQTHLATVYHKVLQVPLPSWHSSMDTLTVWKRTKSSITDGGMYAFIPDEERIDLVAASPSTRHLLLLGNSEAEPISATKSKKRRRGKNKAKNALAEDAEASEQSDNDGSKAQSSQNEQSESKRKKPGKQAKRS
;
A
#
# COMPACT_ATOMS: atom_id res chain seq x y z
N MET A 1 -31.08 -4.32 5.60
CA MET A 1 -30.00 -3.92 6.51
C MET A 1 -29.01 -5.07 6.56
N ALA A 2 -27.88 -4.93 5.88
CA ALA A 2 -26.72 -5.75 6.19
C ALA A 2 -26.28 -5.40 7.62
N GLU A 3 -25.76 -6.38 8.35
CA GLU A 3 -25.18 -6.15 9.67
C GLU A 3 -23.88 -5.36 9.48
N ALA A 4 -23.78 -4.17 10.06
CA ALA A 4 -22.58 -3.34 9.95
C ALA A 4 -21.38 -4.14 10.46
N LEU A 5 -20.35 -4.28 9.63
CA LEU A 5 -19.30 -5.29 9.81
C LEU A 5 -18.33 -4.84 10.93
N GLU A 6 -18.67 -5.18 12.17
CA GLU A 6 -17.97 -4.67 13.36
C GLU A 6 -16.52 -5.19 13.43
N LEU A 7 -15.56 -4.30 13.18
CA LEU A 7 -14.15 -4.63 13.32
C LEU A 7 -13.76 -4.85 14.79
N THR A 8 -13.20 -6.02 15.04
CA THR A 8 -12.54 -6.44 16.29
C THR A 8 -11.02 -6.32 16.19
N ALA A 9 -10.32 -6.42 17.32
CA ALA A 9 -8.85 -6.40 17.36
C ALA A 9 -8.15 -7.54 16.59
N THR A 10 -8.88 -8.56 16.15
CA THR A 10 -8.35 -9.74 15.44
C THR A 10 -8.94 -9.94 14.04
N SER A 11 -9.95 -9.16 13.63
CA SER A 11 -10.53 -9.22 12.28
C SER A 11 -9.82 -8.27 11.32
N ASN A 12 -9.62 -8.72 10.09
CA ASN A 12 -9.15 -7.87 9.00
C ASN A 12 -9.80 -8.36 7.68
N PRO A 13 -11.05 -7.97 7.40
CA PRO A 13 -11.81 -8.49 6.26
C PRO A 13 -11.13 -8.22 4.92
N TYR A 14 -10.37 -7.14 4.77
CA TYR A 14 -9.60 -6.87 3.56
C TYR A 14 -8.48 -7.91 3.33
N LEU A 15 -7.69 -8.19 4.35
CA LEU A 15 -6.65 -9.22 4.30
C LEU A 15 -7.23 -10.63 4.10
N ASP A 16 -8.40 -10.91 4.68
CA ASP A 16 -9.08 -12.19 4.52
C ASP A 16 -9.68 -12.33 3.11
N PHE A 17 -10.20 -11.25 2.51
CA PHE A 17 -10.59 -11.18 1.09
C PHE A 17 -9.39 -11.45 0.17
N TYR A 18 -8.28 -10.73 0.35
CA TYR A 18 -7.05 -10.93 -0.43
C TYR A 18 -6.55 -12.39 -0.34
N ARG A 19 -6.52 -12.97 0.86
CA ARG A 19 -6.13 -14.37 1.07
C ARG A 19 -7.05 -15.35 0.36
N LYS A 20 -8.36 -15.08 0.33
CA LYS A 20 -9.34 -15.88 -0.40
C LYS A 20 -9.08 -15.80 -1.90
N PHE A 21 -8.91 -14.59 -2.44
CA PHE A 21 -8.57 -14.36 -3.85
C PHE A 21 -7.31 -15.14 -4.25
N VAL A 22 -6.18 -14.94 -3.56
CA VAL A 22 -4.91 -15.65 -3.85
C VAL A 22 -5.01 -17.17 -3.71
N HIS A 23 -5.94 -17.67 -2.88
CA HIS A 23 -6.17 -19.11 -2.74
C HIS A 23 -6.99 -19.69 -3.91
N GLU A 24 -7.97 -18.94 -4.40
CA GLU A 24 -8.85 -19.30 -5.52
C GLU A 24 -8.15 -19.08 -6.88
N HIS A 25 -7.24 -18.10 -6.96
CA HIS A 25 -6.54 -17.60 -8.16
C HIS A 25 -4.99 -17.74 -8.05
N PRO A 26 -4.44 -18.96 -7.91
CA PRO A 26 -3.05 -19.17 -7.53
C PRO A 26 -2.04 -18.81 -8.64
N GLY A 27 -1.48 -17.60 -8.55
CA GLY A 27 -0.41 -17.09 -9.42
C GLY A 27 -0.86 -16.02 -10.43
N GLU A 28 -2.16 -15.75 -10.52
CA GLU A 28 -2.74 -14.79 -11.47
C GLU A 28 -2.21 -13.37 -11.26
N LEU A 29 -1.98 -12.95 -10.00
CA LEU A 29 -1.39 -11.65 -9.65
C LEU A 29 -0.01 -11.38 -10.28
N THR A 30 0.72 -12.40 -10.71
CA THR A 30 1.98 -12.25 -11.45
C THR A 30 1.82 -12.59 -12.94
N ALA A 31 0.90 -13.49 -13.28
CA ALA A 31 0.67 -13.93 -14.65
C ALA A 31 0.07 -12.84 -15.56
N VAL A 32 -0.68 -11.88 -15.00
CA VAL A 32 -1.25 -10.75 -15.77
C VAL A 32 -0.20 -9.92 -16.52
N PHE A 33 1.05 -9.87 -16.01
CA PHE A 33 2.18 -9.19 -16.67
C PHE A 33 3.09 -10.12 -17.47
N ASP A 34 2.68 -11.37 -17.73
CA ASP A 34 3.41 -12.25 -18.65
C ASP A 34 3.26 -11.68 -20.08
N PRO A 35 4.37 -11.36 -20.78
CA PRO A 35 4.32 -10.86 -22.15
C PRO A 35 3.81 -11.90 -23.16
N GLU A 36 3.78 -13.18 -22.80
CA GLU A 36 3.25 -14.27 -23.64
C GLU A 36 1.73 -14.50 -23.41
N LEU A 37 1.09 -13.76 -22.49
CA LEU A 37 -0.36 -13.80 -22.28
C LEU A 37 -1.08 -13.03 -23.40
N SER A 38 -2.24 -13.53 -23.87
CA SER A 38 -3.05 -12.79 -24.85
C SER A 38 -3.76 -11.61 -24.18
N ASP A 39 -4.10 -10.59 -24.96
CA ASP A 39 -4.67 -9.35 -24.44
C ASP A 39 -6.04 -9.59 -23.80
N GLU A 40 -6.86 -10.49 -24.36
CA GLU A 40 -8.16 -10.85 -23.78
C GLU A 40 -8.01 -11.52 -22.41
N ALA A 41 -7.04 -12.43 -22.28
CA ALA A 41 -6.76 -13.12 -21.02
C ALA A 41 -6.11 -12.18 -19.99
N ARG A 42 -5.34 -11.18 -20.44
CA ARG A 42 -4.80 -10.11 -19.58
C ARG A 42 -5.91 -9.24 -19.03
N SER A 43 -6.81 -8.76 -19.87
CA SER A 43 -7.94 -7.92 -19.45
C SER A 43 -8.88 -8.68 -18.50
N GLU A 44 -9.18 -9.96 -18.74
CA GLU A 44 -9.96 -10.79 -17.83
C GLU A 44 -9.28 -10.95 -16.44
N MET A 45 -7.96 -11.15 -16.40
CA MET A 45 -7.22 -11.22 -15.13
C MET A 45 -7.12 -9.87 -14.40
N TYR A 46 -6.98 -8.76 -15.14
CA TYR A 46 -6.85 -7.42 -14.57
C TYR A 46 -8.19 -6.93 -13.99
N ALA A 47 -9.29 -7.13 -14.73
CA ALA A 47 -10.64 -6.77 -14.30
C ALA A 47 -11.20 -7.67 -13.17
N ALA A 48 -10.53 -8.78 -12.84
CA ALA A 48 -10.89 -9.60 -11.69
C ALA A 48 -10.66 -8.91 -10.33
N LEU A 49 -9.93 -7.78 -10.32
CA LEU A 49 -9.77 -6.92 -9.16
C LEU A 49 -10.81 -5.80 -9.16
N ASP A 50 -11.79 -5.92 -8.26
CA ASP A 50 -12.79 -4.89 -7.98
C ASP A 50 -12.15 -3.72 -7.20
N VAL A 51 -12.00 -2.56 -7.85
CA VAL A 51 -11.40 -1.33 -7.28
C VAL A 51 -12.19 -0.82 -6.08
N SER A 52 -13.50 -1.07 -6.00
CA SER A 52 -14.33 -0.68 -4.85
C SER A 52 -13.86 -1.31 -3.53
N VAL A 53 -13.12 -2.42 -3.59
CA VAL A 53 -12.50 -3.04 -2.41
C VAL A 53 -11.38 -2.16 -1.85
N ALA A 54 -10.58 -1.51 -2.71
CA ALA A 54 -9.54 -0.58 -2.27
C ALA A 54 -10.16 0.69 -1.70
N MET A 55 -11.13 1.31 -2.41
CA MET A 55 -11.88 2.49 -1.95
C MET A 55 -12.51 2.26 -0.57
N LYS A 56 -13.15 1.09 -0.38
CA LYS A 56 -13.81 0.71 0.87
C LYS A 56 -12.86 0.50 2.05
N TYR A 57 -11.63 0.06 1.81
CA TYR A 57 -10.67 -0.30 2.86
C TYR A 57 -9.44 0.61 2.84
N SER A 58 -8.51 0.38 1.90
CA SER A 58 -7.32 1.19 1.66
C SER A 58 -6.64 0.71 0.38
N TRP A 59 -5.89 1.58 -0.30
CA TRP A 59 -5.07 1.20 -1.44
C TRP A 59 -4.07 0.07 -1.11
N ALA A 60 -3.38 0.15 0.04
CA ALA A 60 -2.44 -0.89 0.48
C ALA A 60 -3.06 -1.82 1.55
N ILE A 61 -2.70 -3.10 1.51
CA ILE A 61 -3.33 -4.14 2.35
C ILE A 61 -2.61 -4.27 3.71
N PRO A 62 -3.27 -3.94 4.84
CA PRO A 62 -2.67 -4.16 6.16
C PRO A 62 -2.56 -5.64 6.49
N ASP A 63 -1.37 -6.12 6.80
CA ASP A 63 -1.16 -7.42 7.44
C ASP A 63 -0.87 -7.30 8.96
N GLU A 64 -1.01 -8.40 9.70
CA GLU A 64 -0.79 -8.36 11.15
C GLU A 64 0.65 -7.98 11.51
N ARG A 65 1.63 -8.29 10.66
CA ARG A 65 3.03 -7.91 10.88
C ARG A 65 3.19 -6.39 10.78
N ALA A 66 2.60 -5.76 9.76
CA ALA A 66 2.61 -4.31 9.57
C ALA A 66 1.96 -3.60 10.76
N LEU A 67 0.79 -4.05 11.20
CA LEU A 67 0.07 -3.47 12.34
C LEU A 67 0.86 -3.58 13.65
N GLN A 68 1.58 -4.69 13.89
CA GLN A 68 2.48 -4.85 15.05
C GLN A 68 3.75 -3.99 14.94
N ILE A 69 4.28 -3.78 13.72
CA ILE A 69 5.39 -2.86 13.47
C ILE A 69 4.97 -1.42 13.76
N ILE A 70 3.87 -0.94 13.18
CA ILE A 70 3.38 0.43 13.39
C ILE A 70 3.11 0.68 14.87
N LYS A 71 2.46 -0.28 15.55
CA LYS A 71 2.23 -0.25 16.99
C LYS A 71 3.50 -0.10 17.83
N HIS A 72 4.65 -0.59 17.38
CA HIS A 72 5.93 -0.40 18.09
C HIS A 72 6.37 1.08 18.14
N TYR A 73 6.01 1.87 17.12
CA TYR A 73 6.37 3.27 16.97
C TYR A 73 5.27 4.25 17.44
N GLY A 74 4.15 3.75 17.97
CA GLY A 74 3.06 4.58 18.48
C GLY A 74 3.49 5.48 19.66
N PRO A 75 2.87 6.66 19.85
CA PRO A 75 1.66 7.16 19.19
C PRO A 75 1.87 7.57 17.72
N ILE A 76 0.79 7.52 16.93
CA ILE A 76 0.80 7.74 15.48
C ILE A 76 0.03 9.01 15.13
N VAL A 77 0.51 9.72 14.11
CA VAL A 77 -0.26 10.66 13.30
C VAL A 77 -0.30 10.14 11.87
N GLU A 78 -1.49 9.96 11.31
CA GLU A 78 -1.74 9.50 9.94
C GLU A 78 -2.25 10.68 9.11
N MET A 79 -1.73 10.84 7.89
CA MET A 79 -2.12 11.91 6.95
C MET A 79 -2.41 11.27 5.60
N GLY A 80 -3.54 11.62 4.99
CA GLY A 80 -4.10 10.83 3.89
C GLY A 80 -4.70 9.53 4.44
N ALA A 81 -5.54 9.63 5.46
CA ALA A 81 -6.13 8.47 6.12
C ALA A 81 -7.32 7.86 5.34
N GLY A 82 -7.90 8.61 4.40
CA GLY A 82 -9.12 8.29 3.67
C GLY A 82 -10.25 7.85 4.62
N SER A 83 -10.76 6.65 4.40
CA SER A 83 -11.76 5.98 5.25
C SER A 83 -11.30 5.68 6.69
N GLY A 84 -10.01 5.80 7.00
CA GLY A 84 -9.44 5.54 8.32
C GLY A 84 -9.28 4.06 8.68
N TYR A 85 -9.21 3.15 7.72
CA TYR A 85 -9.14 1.70 7.98
C TYR A 85 -7.87 1.29 8.75
N TRP A 86 -6.70 1.81 8.38
CA TRP A 86 -5.44 1.57 9.11
C TRP A 86 -5.52 2.13 10.53
N ALA A 87 -5.89 3.40 10.68
CA ALA A 87 -6.16 4.03 11.98
C ALA A 87 -7.08 3.16 12.86
N ARG A 88 -8.20 2.67 12.32
CA ARG A 88 -9.13 1.81 13.07
C ARG A 88 -8.50 0.49 13.51
N LEU A 89 -7.78 -0.20 12.63
CA LEU A 89 -7.10 -1.46 12.98
C LEU A 89 -6.01 -1.26 14.04
N LEU A 90 -5.33 -0.10 14.04
CA LEU A 90 -4.32 0.28 15.04
C LEU A 90 -4.96 0.66 16.38
N GLN A 91 -6.02 1.47 16.37
CA GLN A 91 -6.80 1.83 17.56
C GLN A 91 -7.38 0.59 18.27
N LEU A 92 -7.92 -0.37 17.50
CA LEU A 92 -8.38 -1.67 18.04
C LEU A 92 -7.26 -2.50 18.67
N ARG A 93 -6.00 -2.25 18.30
CA ARG A 93 -4.79 -2.84 18.92
C ARG A 93 -4.23 -1.98 20.07
N GLY A 94 -4.92 -0.92 20.47
CA GLY A 94 -4.56 -0.03 21.58
C GLY A 94 -3.50 1.02 21.24
N VAL A 95 -3.37 1.38 19.97
CA VAL A 95 -2.50 2.49 19.52
C VAL A 95 -3.28 3.81 19.62
N ASP A 96 -2.65 4.84 20.15
CA ASP A 96 -3.13 6.23 20.06
C ASP A 96 -2.82 6.75 18.65
N VAL A 97 -3.87 6.99 17.84
CA VAL A 97 -3.77 7.44 16.45
C VAL A 97 -4.60 8.71 16.28
N VAL A 98 -4.01 9.76 15.71
CA VAL A 98 -4.71 10.91 15.16
C VAL A 98 -4.67 10.78 13.64
N ALA A 99 -5.83 10.63 13.00
CA ALA A 99 -5.95 10.52 11.56
C ALA A 99 -6.44 11.84 10.95
N TYR A 100 -5.80 12.28 9.87
CA TYR A 100 -6.21 13.43 9.08
C TYR A 100 -6.45 13.05 7.62
N ASP A 101 -7.44 13.70 7.03
CA ASP A 101 -7.64 13.72 5.59
C ASP A 101 -8.15 15.10 5.14
N LEU A 102 -8.10 15.37 3.83
CA LEU A 102 -8.66 16.56 3.23
C LEU A 102 -10.19 16.46 3.12
N HIS A 103 -10.68 15.26 2.78
CA HIS A 103 -12.09 14.93 2.60
C HIS A 103 -12.57 14.04 3.75
N VAL A 104 -13.65 14.41 4.42
CA VAL A 104 -14.21 13.64 5.54
C VAL A 104 -15.72 13.47 5.43
N ALA A 105 -16.26 12.52 6.20
CA ALA A 105 -17.68 12.20 6.23
C ALA A 105 -18.57 13.44 6.44
N GLY A 106 -19.34 13.80 5.40
CA GLY A 106 -20.27 14.93 5.42
C GLY A 106 -19.76 16.22 4.77
N ASP A 107 -18.62 16.20 4.06
CA ASP A 107 -18.18 17.32 3.22
C ASP A 107 -19.00 17.45 1.92
N ASP A 108 -19.55 16.34 1.40
CA ASP A 108 -20.37 16.24 0.16
C ASP A 108 -21.57 17.22 0.13
N ASP A 109 -22.02 17.67 1.31
CA ASP A 109 -23.10 18.64 1.47
C ASP A 109 -22.69 20.08 1.08
N GLU A 110 -21.41 20.46 0.99
CA GLU A 110 -20.98 21.84 0.70
C GLU A 110 -20.48 22.08 -0.74
N GLU A 111 -19.72 21.16 -1.35
CA GLU A 111 -19.14 21.36 -2.70
C GLU A 111 -20.22 21.50 -3.78
N THR A 112 -21.32 20.75 -3.67
CA THR A 112 -22.51 20.86 -4.54
C THR A 112 -23.22 22.23 -4.49
N LYS A 113 -22.81 23.17 -3.62
CA LYS A 113 -23.34 24.54 -3.57
C LYS A 113 -22.44 25.59 -4.22
N GLU A 114 -21.13 25.33 -4.37
CA GLU A 114 -20.21 26.33 -4.92
C GLU A 114 -20.25 26.31 -6.46
N GLU A 115 -20.28 25.14 -7.09
CA GLU A 115 -20.42 24.99 -8.55
C GLU A 115 -21.72 25.59 -9.10
N GLU A 116 -22.84 25.40 -8.39
CA GLU A 116 -24.14 26.01 -8.76
C GLU A 116 -24.14 27.55 -8.70
N SER A 117 -23.13 28.16 -8.07
CA SER A 117 -23.04 29.61 -7.86
C SER A 117 -22.22 30.34 -8.93
N ASP A 118 -21.12 29.74 -9.40
CA ASP A 118 -20.23 30.38 -10.40
C ASP A 118 -20.77 30.30 -11.84
N GLU A 119 -21.57 29.28 -12.18
CA GLU A 119 -22.24 29.22 -13.50
C GLU A 119 -23.24 30.36 -13.75
N LYS A 120 -23.70 31.07 -12.69
CA LYS A 120 -24.81 32.03 -12.80
C LYS A 120 -24.39 33.50 -13.00
N GLU A 121 -23.10 33.87 -12.89
CA GLU A 121 -22.69 35.29 -12.94
C GLU A 121 -21.91 35.75 -14.19
N ASN A 122 -21.61 34.89 -15.18
CA ASN A 122 -20.88 35.31 -16.40
C ASN A 122 -21.72 35.32 -17.70
N GLY A 123 -22.89 35.96 -17.64
CA GLY A 123 -23.93 35.87 -18.68
C GLY A 123 -24.51 37.20 -19.19
N LYS A 124 -23.72 38.26 -19.47
CA LYS A 124 -24.02 39.35 -20.45
C LYS A 124 -23.02 40.53 -20.47
N ALA A 125 -22.32 40.70 -21.59
CA ALA A 125 -22.24 41.96 -22.35
C ALA A 125 -21.52 41.69 -23.68
N ALA A 126 -21.93 42.34 -24.78
CA ALA A 126 -21.41 42.02 -26.12
C ALA A 126 -21.15 43.26 -27.01
N THR A 127 -20.11 43.13 -27.84
CA THR A 127 -19.87 43.84 -29.13
C THR A 127 -19.34 45.29 -29.18
N SER A 128 -18.73 45.60 -30.34
CA SER A 128 -18.18 46.88 -30.85
C SER A 128 -16.85 47.37 -30.22
N GLY A 129 -15.88 47.91 -30.96
CA GLY A 129 -15.73 48.04 -32.42
C GLY A 129 -14.71 49.14 -32.83
N GLU A 130 -13.99 48.91 -33.93
CA GLU A 130 -13.24 49.88 -34.78
C GLU A 130 -11.87 50.48 -34.34
N GLU A 131 -10.84 50.12 -35.13
CA GLU A 131 -9.73 50.87 -35.75
C GLU A 131 -8.97 52.06 -35.08
N SER A 132 -7.62 52.01 -35.14
CA SER A 132 -6.66 53.11 -35.51
C SER A 132 -5.20 52.62 -35.38
N HIS A 133 -4.43 52.37 -36.45
CA HIS A 133 -3.49 53.28 -37.17
C HIS A 133 -2.23 53.79 -36.42
N GLY A 134 -1.05 53.64 -37.07
CA GLY A 134 0.27 54.25 -36.74
C GLY A 134 1.43 53.22 -36.62
N ASP A 135 2.16 52.88 -37.70
CA ASP A 135 3.45 53.47 -38.17
C ASP A 135 4.66 53.20 -37.25
N ALA A 136 5.60 52.31 -37.65
CA ALA A 136 6.90 52.59 -38.32
C ALA A 136 8.07 52.74 -37.30
N GLU A 137 9.36 52.45 -37.51
CA GLU A 137 10.27 52.15 -38.64
C GLU A 137 11.22 50.98 -38.21
N GLU A 138 11.60 49.98 -39.03
CA GLU A 138 12.68 49.93 -40.07
C GLU A 138 14.15 49.88 -39.55
N THR A 139 14.83 48.73 -39.78
CA THR A 139 16.27 48.56 -40.18
C THR A 139 16.55 47.06 -40.41
N GLN A 140 16.66 46.60 -41.67
CA GLN A 140 17.92 46.32 -42.41
C GLN A 140 18.86 45.30 -41.73
N GLU A 141 18.93 44.05 -42.19
CA GLU A 141 19.56 43.51 -43.42
C GLU A 141 20.99 42.98 -43.17
N SER A 142 21.20 41.67 -43.42
CA SER A 142 22.50 41.05 -43.68
C SER A 142 22.29 39.63 -44.23
N ASP A 143 22.60 39.41 -45.51
CA ASP A 143 22.54 38.12 -46.20
C ASP A 143 23.48 37.06 -45.58
N GLY A 144 23.18 35.76 -45.78
CA GLY A 144 24.00 34.67 -45.24
C GLY A 144 23.64 33.23 -45.65
N GLU A 145 23.54 32.97 -46.96
CA GLU A 145 23.68 31.65 -47.63
C GLU A 145 22.72 30.48 -47.27
N GLU A 146 22.00 30.04 -48.31
CA GLU A 146 21.13 28.85 -48.40
C GLU A 146 21.85 27.52 -48.06
N ALA A 147 21.14 26.62 -47.38
CA ALA A 147 21.41 25.18 -47.40
C ALA A 147 20.06 24.43 -47.42
N ASP A 148 19.85 23.58 -48.43
CA ASP A 148 18.67 22.72 -48.58
C ASP A 148 18.53 21.76 -47.38
N GLU A 149 17.45 21.87 -46.63
CA GLU A 149 16.85 20.74 -45.89
C GLU A 149 15.37 20.65 -46.30
N GLU A 150 14.94 19.47 -46.76
CA GLU A 150 13.56 19.24 -47.20
C GLU A 150 12.63 19.22 -45.98
N PRO A 151 11.37 19.68 -46.10
CA PRO A 151 10.43 19.61 -44.99
C PRO A 151 10.01 18.14 -44.78
N ASP A 152 10.44 17.55 -43.66
CA ASP A 152 9.83 16.32 -43.16
C ASP A 152 8.33 16.59 -42.92
N GLU A 153 7.47 15.76 -43.51
CA GLU A 153 6.03 15.78 -43.25
C GLU A 153 5.79 15.23 -41.84
N GLU A 154 5.65 16.12 -40.85
CA GLU A 154 5.16 15.75 -39.52
C GLU A 154 3.72 15.25 -39.67
N GLU A 155 3.54 13.92 -39.70
CA GLU A 155 2.22 13.29 -39.51
C GLU A 155 1.75 13.62 -38.09
N GLU A 156 0.87 14.62 -37.97
CA GLU A 156 0.05 14.84 -36.77
C GLU A 156 -0.77 13.57 -36.51
N VAL A 157 -0.30 12.74 -35.59
CA VAL A 157 -1.09 11.65 -35.03
C VAL A 157 -2.11 12.31 -34.11
N GLU A 158 -3.32 12.50 -34.61
CA GLU A 158 -4.49 12.75 -33.76
C GLU A 158 -4.64 11.51 -32.85
N GLU A 159 -4.15 11.62 -31.61
CA GLU A 159 -4.50 10.67 -30.56
C GLU A 159 -5.99 10.87 -30.26
N GLU A 160 -6.83 9.99 -30.85
CA GLU A 160 -8.24 9.90 -30.48
C GLU A 160 -8.30 9.49 -29.01
N GLU A 161 -8.50 10.48 -28.12
CA GLU A 161 -8.90 10.25 -26.73
C GLU A 161 -10.25 9.53 -26.75
N GLU A 162 -10.22 8.19 -26.72
CA GLU A 162 -11.39 7.39 -26.38
C GLU A 162 -11.77 7.75 -24.94
N GLU A 163 -12.73 8.65 -24.77
CA GLU A 163 -13.45 8.83 -23.51
C GLU A 163 -14.12 7.49 -23.17
N GLU A 164 -13.40 6.64 -22.44
CA GLU A 164 -14.01 5.50 -21.75
C GLU A 164 -15.05 6.09 -20.79
N ASP A 165 -16.34 5.78 -21.02
CA ASP A 165 -17.43 6.04 -20.08
C ASP A 165 -17.11 5.31 -18.76
N GLU A 166 -16.34 5.93 -17.86
CA GLU A 166 -16.08 5.42 -16.53
C GLU A 166 -17.44 5.35 -15.80
N GLU A 167 -18.01 4.14 -15.69
CA GLU A 167 -19.22 3.92 -14.92
C GLU A 167 -18.93 4.33 -13.45
N GLU A 168 -19.40 5.52 -13.04
CA GLU A 168 -19.32 5.99 -11.66
C GLU A 168 -19.90 4.93 -10.72
N VAL A 169 -19.00 4.16 -10.09
CA VAL A 169 -19.41 3.12 -9.18
C VAL A 169 -19.89 3.81 -7.90
N GLU A 170 -21.21 3.86 -7.68
CA GLU A 170 -21.81 4.31 -6.41
C GLU A 170 -21.39 3.37 -5.25
N VAL A 171 -20.18 3.55 -4.73
CA VAL A 171 -19.67 2.83 -3.55
C VAL A 171 -20.18 3.53 -2.30
N GLU A 172 -20.96 2.82 -1.46
CA GLU A 172 -21.36 3.31 -0.13
C GLU A 172 -20.09 3.59 0.70
N GLN A 173 -19.70 4.86 0.84
CA GLN A 173 -18.43 5.25 1.46
C GLN A 173 -18.42 4.93 2.96
N VAL A 174 -17.59 3.96 3.36
CA VAL A 174 -17.52 3.47 4.74
C VAL A 174 -16.38 4.12 5.50
N TYR A 175 -16.69 4.97 6.48
CA TYR A 175 -15.70 5.49 7.42
C TYR A 175 -15.53 4.56 8.63
N TRP A 176 -14.31 4.09 8.88
CA TRP A 176 -13.98 3.08 9.88
C TRP A 176 -13.68 3.66 11.28
N THR A 177 -13.32 4.93 11.36
CA THR A 177 -13.08 5.66 12.61
C THR A 177 -13.23 7.18 12.41
N GLU A 178 -13.04 7.96 13.47
CA GLU A 178 -12.97 9.41 13.39
C GLU A 178 -11.71 9.84 12.62
N VAL A 179 -11.91 10.45 11.46
CA VAL A 179 -10.88 11.11 10.65
C VAL A 179 -11.14 12.61 10.72
N LEU A 180 -10.10 13.39 10.99
CA LEU A 180 -10.21 14.83 11.17
C LEU A 180 -9.93 15.55 9.84
N LYS A 181 -10.78 16.50 9.45
CA LYS A 181 -10.46 17.40 8.32
C LYS A 181 -9.18 18.17 8.64
N GLY A 182 -8.19 18.11 7.76
CA GLY A 182 -6.88 18.68 8.01
C GLY A 182 -5.97 18.66 6.78
N THR A 183 -4.75 19.16 6.97
CA THR A 183 -3.76 19.28 5.89
C THR A 183 -2.37 18.91 6.40
N PRO A 184 -1.37 18.71 5.53
CA PRO A 184 0.03 18.56 5.93
C PRO A 184 0.54 19.59 6.97
N LYS A 185 -0.01 20.83 6.99
CA LYS A 185 0.33 21.88 7.95
C LYS A 185 0.03 21.48 9.41
N ASP A 186 -0.91 20.56 9.64
CA ASP A 186 -1.30 20.07 10.96
C ASP A 186 -0.22 19.18 11.60
N LEU A 187 0.65 18.55 10.81
CA LEU A 187 1.77 17.72 11.29
C LEU A 187 2.77 18.51 12.16
N ARG A 188 2.79 19.84 12.05
CA ARG A 188 3.56 20.73 12.95
C ARG A 188 3.15 20.59 14.41
N LYS A 189 1.95 20.07 14.69
CA LYS A 189 1.40 19.84 16.04
C LYS A 189 1.83 18.52 16.66
N HIS A 190 2.36 17.58 15.85
CA HIS A 190 2.49 16.15 16.19
C HIS A 190 3.94 15.64 16.14
N ALA A 191 4.90 16.47 16.57
CA ALA A 191 6.32 16.08 16.63
C ALA A 191 6.63 15.00 17.68
N ASP A 192 5.67 14.70 18.56
CA ASP A 192 5.68 13.64 19.59
C ASP A 192 5.14 12.29 19.08
N ARG A 193 4.68 12.22 17.83
CA ARG A 193 4.09 11.03 17.18
C ARG A 193 4.93 10.60 16.00
N ALA A 194 4.95 9.31 15.67
CA ALA A 194 5.48 8.85 14.39
C ALA A 194 4.48 9.23 13.27
N LEU A 195 4.99 9.81 12.18
CA LEU A 195 4.19 10.06 10.98
C LEU A 195 3.96 8.75 10.24
N PHE A 196 2.72 8.47 9.88
CA PHE A 196 2.33 7.38 9.00
C PHE A 196 1.74 7.95 7.70
N LEU A 197 2.28 7.50 6.58
CA LEU A 197 1.83 7.78 5.22
C LEU A 197 1.59 6.45 4.51
N CYS A 198 0.43 6.28 3.90
CA CYS A 198 0.04 5.06 3.20
C CYS A 198 -0.56 5.44 1.86
N TYR A 199 0.13 5.12 0.76
CA TYR A 199 -0.27 5.56 -0.59
C TYR A 199 -0.50 7.08 -0.69
N PRO A 200 0.41 7.93 -0.16
CA PRO A 200 0.15 9.35 0.05
C PRO A 200 0.03 10.23 -1.22
N ASP A 201 0.51 9.77 -2.37
CA ASP A 201 0.31 10.49 -3.64
C ASP A 201 -0.34 9.52 -4.64
N ASP A 202 -1.48 9.91 -5.21
CA ASP A 202 -2.20 9.28 -6.33
C ASP A 202 -2.18 10.18 -7.58
N PHE A 203 -2.17 11.51 -7.37
CA PHE A 203 -2.16 12.59 -8.37
C PHE A 203 -3.45 12.73 -9.19
N GLU A 204 -4.55 12.13 -8.73
CA GLU A 204 -5.87 12.21 -9.37
C GLU A 204 -6.42 13.65 -9.25
N ASP A 205 -6.48 14.19 -8.04
CA ASP A 205 -7.03 15.53 -7.76
C ASP A 205 -5.98 16.66 -7.74
N SER A 206 -4.68 16.34 -7.78
CA SER A 206 -3.63 17.35 -7.58
C SER A 206 -2.26 16.97 -8.12
N HIS A 207 -1.57 17.95 -8.70
CA HIS A 207 -0.13 17.84 -9.01
C HIS A 207 0.78 18.11 -7.80
N GLU A 208 0.25 18.50 -6.63
CA GLU A 208 1.06 18.70 -5.40
C GLU A 208 1.18 17.40 -4.59
N SER A 209 2.41 16.88 -4.43
CA SER A 209 2.67 15.72 -3.56
C SER A 209 2.34 16.01 -2.09
N MET A 210 1.28 15.38 -1.58
CA MET A 210 0.91 15.38 -0.17
C MET A 210 2.02 14.74 0.67
N ALA A 211 2.70 13.70 0.16
CA ALA A 211 3.83 13.07 0.85
C ALA A 211 4.96 14.08 1.12
N MET A 212 5.35 14.86 0.10
CA MET A 212 6.40 15.87 0.21
C MET A 212 5.96 17.04 1.09
N ALA A 213 4.73 17.52 0.93
CA ALA A 213 4.15 18.54 1.80
C ALA A 213 4.13 18.08 3.27
N SER A 214 3.79 16.81 3.52
CA SER A 214 3.78 16.21 4.85
C SER A 214 5.18 16.14 5.46
N LEU A 215 6.16 15.66 4.69
CA LEU A 215 7.55 15.57 5.13
C LEU A 215 8.14 16.94 5.47
N CYS A 216 7.79 17.98 4.71
CA CYS A 216 8.20 19.37 4.96
C CYS A 216 7.59 19.98 6.22
N ASN A 217 6.40 19.55 6.62
CA ASN A 217 5.69 20.08 7.80
C ASN A 217 5.89 19.23 9.07
N TYR A 218 6.36 17.98 8.94
CA TYR A 218 6.59 17.07 10.04
C TYR A 218 7.93 17.31 10.74
N ALA A 219 7.86 17.65 12.03
CA ALA A 219 9.03 17.97 12.87
C ALA A 219 9.49 16.82 13.78
N GLY A 220 8.77 15.69 13.81
CA GLY A 220 9.16 14.52 14.61
C GLY A 220 10.34 13.74 14.01
N ASP A 221 10.66 12.57 14.57
CA ASP A 221 11.87 11.82 14.21
C ASP A 221 11.63 10.54 13.38
N THR A 222 10.39 10.08 13.27
CA THR A 222 10.06 8.75 12.73
C THR A 222 8.99 8.87 11.65
N VAL A 223 9.30 8.41 10.43
CA VAL A 223 8.35 8.30 9.32
C VAL A 223 8.15 6.83 8.98
N ILE A 224 6.89 6.41 8.91
CA ILE A 224 6.46 5.11 8.41
C ILE A 224 5.80 5.37 7.07
N HIS A 225 6.32 4.74 6.02
CA HIS A 225 5.78 4.84 4.66
C HIS A 225 5.32 3.46 4.19
N VAL A 226 4.09 3.39 3.69
CA VAL A 226 3.51 2.22 3.02
C VAL A 226 3.25 2.55 1.56
N GLY A 227 3.87 1.77 0.67
CA GLY A 227 3.76 1.90 -0.78
C GLY A 227 5.03 1.43 -1.49
N GLU A 228 5.20 1.85 -2.74
CA GLU A 228 6.37 1.59 -3.56
C GLU A 228 7.52 2.55 -3.23
N LEU A 229 8.73 2.20 -3.66
CA LEU A 229 9.92 3.06 -3.56
C LEU A 229 10.83 2.83 -4.76
N PHE A 230 11.82 3.71 -4.96
CA PHE A 230 12.87 3.57 -5.98
C PHE A 230 13.39 2.13 -6.14
N GLY A 231 13.24 1.57 -7.35
CA GLY A 231 13.67 0.21 -7.69
C GLY A 231 12.80 -0.91 -7.14
N HIS A 232 11.67 -0.60 -6.49
CA HIS A 232 10.66 -1.53 -5.99
C HIS A 232 9.29 -1.22 -6.60
N THR A 233 9.20 -1.17 -7.93
CA THR A 233 7.95 -1.03 -8.67
C THR A 233 7.91 -1.95 -9.89
N LEU A 234 6.70 -2.22 -10.39
CA LEU A 234 6.46 -2.86 -11.69
C LEU A 234 6.03 -1.84 -12.77
N CYS A 235 5.76 -0.58 -12.39
CA CYS A 235 5.22 0.47 -13.25
C CYS A 235 6.33 1.14 -14.08
N LEU A 236 6.54 0.65 -15.29
CA LEU A 236 7.41 1.27 -16.30
C LEU A 236 6.74 2.49 -16.95
N PRO A 237 7.49 3.48 -17.47
CA PRO A 237 8.96 3.56 -17.52
C PRO A 237 9.61 4.08 -16.23
N GLY A 238 8.82 4.52 -15.24
CA GLY A 238 9.31 5.11 -14.00
C GLY A 238 10.08 4.13 -13.10
N ALA A 239 11.01 4.66 -12.30
CA ALA A 239 11.74 3.87 -11.29
C ALA A 239 11.13 3.95 -9.89
N TRP A 240 10.18 4.85 -9.67
CA TRP A 240 9.73 5.31 -8.34
C TRP A 240 8.44 4.65 -7.84
N GLY A 241 7.67 4.05 -8.74
CA GLY A 241 6.30 3.61 -8.48
C GLY A 241 5.29 4.75 -8.56
N ARG A 242 4.04 4.45 -8.20
CA ARG A 242 2.92 5.40 -8.28
C ARG A 242 2.49 5.98 -6.94
N THR A 243 2.92 5.39 -5.83
CA THR A 243 2.34 5.64 -4.50
C THR A 243 2.90 6.87 -3.78
N SER A 244 4.02 7.43 -4.25
CA SER A 244 4.66 8.62 -3.68
C SER A 244 5.68 9.23 -4.65
N SER A 245 5.80 10.56 -4.67
CA SER A 245 6.62 11.34 -5.61
C SER A 245 8.13 11.04 -5.56
N GLU A 246 8.81 11.23 -6.70
CA GLU A 246 10.28 11.18 -6.80
C GLU A 246 10.93 12.17 -5.81
N GLU A 247 10.37 13.38 -5.70
CA GLU A 247 10.81 14.44 -4.81
C GLU A 247 10.71 14.02 -3.34
N PHE A 248 9.56 13.46 -2.93
CA PHE A 248 9.37 12.93 -1.57
C PHE A 248 10.38 11.84 -1.27
N GLN A 249 10.51 10.84 -2.15
CA GLN A 249 11.39 9.69 -1.91
C GLN A 249 12.87 10.11 -1.84
N THR A 250 13.28 11.00 -2.73
CA THR A 250 14.63 11.59 -2.74
C THR A 250 14.89 12.42 -1.49
N HIS A 251 13.93 13.24 -1.05
CA HIS A 251 14.09 14.06 0.15
C HIS A 251 14.10 13.19 1.43
N LEU A 252 13.21 12.20 1.52
CA LEU A 252 13.15 11.22 2.61
C LEU A 252 14.49 10.50 2.77
N ALA A 253 15.06 9.97 1.68
CA ALA A 253 16.35 9.31 1.70
C ALA A 253 17.54 10.26 1.97
N THR A 254 17.38 11.57 1.76
CA THR A 254 18.39 12.57 2.06
C THR A 254 18.42 12.97 3.54
N VAL A 255 17.26 13.10 4.19
CA VAL A 255 17.15 13.65 5.56
C VAL A 255 16.73 12.62 6.62
N TYR A 256 16.34 11.42 6.21
CA TYR A 256 16.11 10.25 7.06
C TYR A 256 16.94 9.05 6.55
N HIS A 257 17.14 8.05 7.41
CA HIS A 257 17.71 6.77 7.04
C HIS A 257 16.71 5.65 7.35
N LYS A 258 16.59 4.70 6.44
CA LYS A 258 15.67 3.57 6.57
C LYS A 258 16.24 2.58 7.59
N VAL A 259 15.43 2.24 8.59
CA VAL A 259 15.77 1.27 9.66
C VAL A 259 14.99 -0.05 9.50
N LEU A 260 13.93 -0.07 8.71
CA LEU A 260 13.14 -1.26 8.40
C LEU A 260 12.58 -1.22 6.97
N GLN A 261 12.52 -2.37 6.31
CA GLN A 261 11.70 -2.62 5.12
C GLN A 261 11.11 -4.03 5.21
N VAL A 262 9.80 -4.17 5.01
CA VAL A 262 9.12 -5.46 4.86
C VAL A 262 8.11 -5.37 3.70
N PRO A 263 7.93 -6.44 2.90
CA PRO A 263 6.87 -6.47 1.90
C PRO A 263 5.49 -6.56 2.56
N LEU A 264 4.47 -6.06 1.90
CA LEU A 264 3.07 -6.27 2.25
C LEU A 264 2.42 -7.30 1.30
N PRO A 265 1.20 -7.76 1.60
CA PRO A 265 0.30 -8.26 0.56
C PRO A 265 -0.07 -7.10 -0.37
N SER A 266 -0.06 -7.35 -1.68
CA SER A 266 -0.33 -6.34 -2.72
C SER A 266 -1.14 -6.96 -3.84
N TRP A 267 -1.94 -6.12 -4.50
CA TRP A 267 -2.57 -6.46 -5.76
C TRP A 267 -1.53 -6.46 -6.90
N HIS A 268 -1.93 -6.89 -8.10
CA HIS A 268 -1.00 -6.96 -9.23
C HIS A 268 -0.43 -5.59 -9.60
N SER A 269 -1.23 -4.53 -9.47
CA SER A 269 -0.90 -3.15 -9.86
C SER A 269 0.13 -2.42 -8.97
N SER A 270 0.59 -3.02 -7.86
CA SER A 270 1.54 -2.41 -6.91
C SER A 270 2.56 -3.40 -6.34
N MET A 271 3.69 -2.90 -5.82
CA MET A 271 4.61 -3.66 -4.94
C MET A 271 4.78 -2.97 -3.58
N ASP A 272 3.75 -3.07 -2.75
CA ASP A 272 3.70 -2.33 -1.49
C ASP A 272 4.72 -2.87 -0.48
N THR A 273 5.45 -1.94 0.11
CA THR A 273 6.37 -2.21 1.21
C THR A 273 6.05 -1.29 2.38
N LEU A 274 6.08 -1.84 3.60
CA LEU A 274 6.16 -1.01 4.79
C LEU A 274 7.64 -0.73 5.06
N THR A 275 7.97 0.55 5.12
CA THR A 275 9.29 1.04 5.50
C THR A 275 9.21 1.97 6.70
N VAL A 276 10.24 1.91 7.54
CA VAL A 276 10.38 2.83 8.69
C VAL A 276 11.70 3.57 8.57
N TRP A 277 11.65 4.87 8.78
CA TRP A 277 12.72 5.82 8.57
C TRP A 277 12.92 6.67 9.83
N LYS A 278 14.18 6.89 10.21
CA LYS A 278 14.55 7.76 11.34
C LYS A 278 15.32 8.98 10.87
N ARG A 279 15.06 10.14 11.48
CA ARG A 279 15.66 11.41 11.06
C ARG A 279 17.18 11.34 11.25
N THR A 280 17.90 11.58 10.16
CA THR A 280 19.35 11.45 10.12
C THR A 280 20.02 12.62 10.84
N LYS A 281 20.95 12.33 11.74
CA LYS A 281 21.85 13.34 12.31
C LYS A 281 22.99 13.54 11.33
N SER A 282 23.30 14.78 10.97
CA SER A 282 24.46 15.10 10.15
C SER A 282 25.70 15.39 11.00
N SER A 283 26.87 15.12 10.43
CA SER A 283 28.18 15.50 10.95
C SER A 283 28.97 16.18 9.85
N ILE A 284 29.75 17.21 10.21
CA ILE A 284 30.67 17.87 9.27
C ILE A 284 32.09 17.49 9.68
N THR A 285 32.83 16.86 8.78
CA THR A 285 34.20 16.39 9.00
C THR A 285 35.01 16.67 7.73
N ASP A 286 36.19 17.27 7.88
CA ASP A 286 37.11 17.63 6.78
C ASP A 286 36.46 18.38 5.60
N GLY A 287 35.42 19.17 5.88
CA GLY A 287 34.66 19.95 4.89
C GLY A 287 33.55 19.17 4.19
N GLY A 288 33.45 17.85 4.37
CA GLY A 288 32.34 17.02 3.91
C GLY A 288 31.20 16.97 4.93
N MET A 289 29.96 16.86 4.45
CA MET A 289 28.78 16.56 5.27
C MET A 289 28.47 15.06 5.16
N TYR A 290 28.27 14.40 6.29
CA TYR A 290 28.05 12.96 6.39
C TYR A 290 26.83 12.64 7.25
N ALA A 291 26.09 11.60 6.88
CA ALA A 291 25.07 11.00 7.73
C ALA A 291 25.74 10.24 8.89
N PHE A 292 25.35 10.54 10.13
CA PHE A 292 25.66 9.72 11.29
C PHE A 292 24.49 8.77 11.55
N ILE A 293 24.67 7.51 11.14
CA ILE A 293 23.72 6.41 11.35
C ILE A 293 24.35 5.43 12.35
N PRO A 294 23.77 5.20 13.54
CA PRO A 294 24.24 4.20 14.50
C PRO A 294 24.34 2.80 13.88
N ASP A 295 25.30 1.97 14.32
CA ASP A 295 25.51 0.64 13.73
C ASP A 295 24.26 -0.25 13.85
N GLU A 296 23.51 -0.11 14.95
CA GLU A 296 22.25 -0.80 15.24
C GLU A 296 21.03 -0.29 14.45
N GLU A 297 21.16 0.83 13.73
CA GLU A 297 20.11 1.43 12.88
C GLU A 297 20.41 1.26 11.38
N ARG A 298 21.53 0.62 11.00
CA ARG A 298 21.86 0.34 9.60
C ARG A 298 21.19 -0.95 9.12
N ILE A 299 20.50 -0.86 7.99
CA ILE A 299 19.99 -2.02 7.26
C ILE A 299 21.14 -2.84 6.67
N ASP A 300 21.00 -4.17 6.76
CA ASP A 300 21.89 -5.13 6.11
C ASP A 300 21.74 -5.06 4.58
N LEU A 301 22.86 -4.98 3.86
CA LEU A 301 22.92 -4.93 2.40
C LEU A 301 22.81 -6.33 1.75
N VAL A 302 22.78 -7.41 2.53
CA VAL A 302 22.63 -8.78 2.02
C VAL A 302 21.20 -9.02 1.51
N ALA A 303 21.02 -8.84 0.19
CA ALA A 303 19.81 -9.19 -0.53
C ALA A 303 20.09 -10.21 -1.65
N ALA A 304 19.17 -11.14 -1.88
CA ALA A 304 19.20 -12.05 -3.02
C ALA A 304 17.80 -12.57 -3.37
N SER A 305 17.52 -12.71 -4.66
CA SER A 305 16.28 -13.33 -5.14
C SER A 305 16.25 -14.84 -4.86
N PRO A 306 15.09 -15.51 -4.92
CA PRO A 306 15.02 -16.96 -4.73
C PRO A 306 15.93 -17.76 -5.65
N SER A 307 16.18 -17.30 -6.88
CA SER A 307 17.08 -17.95 -7.85
C SER A 307 18.55 -17.74 -7.52
N THR A 308 18.96 -16.57 -7.01
CA THR A 308 20.36 -16.23 -6.72
C THR A 308 20.77 -16.44 -5.26
N ARG A 309 19.84 -16.71 -4.32
CA ARG A 309 20.13 -16.91 -2.88
C ARG A 309 21.21 -17.94 -2.58
N HIS A 310 21.41 -18.93 -3.46
CA HIS A 310 22.49 -19.92 -3.32
C HIS A 310 23.90 -19.29 -3.40
N LEU A 311 24.06 -18.12 -4.04
CA LEU A 311 25.31 -17.39 -4.15
C LEU A 311 25.77 -16.80 -2.80
N LEU A 312 24.83 -16.51 -1.89
CA LEU A 312 25.14 -16.02 -0.53
C LEU A 312 25.88 -17.07 0.34
N LEU A 313 25.93 -18.32 -0.12
CA LEU A 313 26.59 -19.43 0.59
C LEU A 313 27.99 -19.75 0.03
N LEU A 314 28.44 -19.05 -1.01
CA LEU A 314 29.76 -19.27 -1.61
C LEU A 314 30.88 -18.94 -0.61
N GLY A 315 31.74 -19.92 -0.34
CA GLY A 315 32.84 -19.80 0.63
C GLY A 315 32.52 -20.30 2.04
N ASN A 316 31.25 -20.51 2.40
CA ASN A 316 30.88 -21.11 3.69
C ASN A 316 30.94 -22.64 3.62
N SER A 317 32.06 -23.23 4.04
CA SER A 317 32.26 -24.69 4.09
C SER A 317 31.47 -25.42 5.19
N GLU A 318 30.74 -24.69 6.05
CA GLU A 318 29.99 -25.24 7.20
C GLU A 318 28.45 -25.12 7.04
N ALA A 319 27.95 -24.71 5.87
CA ALA A 319 26.52 -24.67 5.60
C ALA A 319 25.94 -26.09 5.37
N GLU A 320 25.24 -26.62 6.38
CA GLU A 320 24.46 -27.87 6.30
C GLU A 320 23.53 -27.88 5.06
N PRO A 321 23.46 -28.98 4.29
CA PRO A 321 22.67 -29.05 3.08
C PRO A 321 21.17 -29.06 3.41
N ILE A 322 20.48 -27.96 3.06
CA ILE A 322 19.02 -27.86 3.15
C ILE A 322 18.40 -29.03 2.39
N SER A 323 17.64 -29.86 3.10
CA SER A 323 16.99 -31.05 2.56
C SER A 323 15.98 -30.70 1.47
N ALA A 324 16.42 -30.74 0.21
CA ALA A 324 15.53 -30.67 -0.94
C ALA A 324 14.45 -31.75 -0.83
N THR A 325 13.20 -31.32 -0.73
CA THR A 325 12.02 -32.18 -0.68
C THR A 325 11.97 -33.06 -1.91
N LYS A 326 12.27 -34.35 -1.75
CA LYS A 326 12.27 -35.32 -2.86
C LYS A 326 10.85 -35.54 -3.38
N SER A 327 10.47 -34.80 -4.43
CA SER A 327 9.28 -35.04 -5.24
C SER A 327 9.24 -36.51 -5.65
N LYS A 328 8.23 -37.26 -5.16
CA LYS A 328 8.08 -38.71 -5.42
C LYS A 328 7.81 -38.96 -6.90
N LYS A 329 8.87 -39.20 -7.67
CA LYS A 329 8.80 -39.60 -9.08
C LYS A 329 8.03 -40.93 -9.21
N ARG A 330 6.74 -40.86 -9.58
CA ARG A 330 5.85 -42.02 -9.79
C ARG A 330 6.50 -43.00 -10.78
N ARG A 331 6.95 -44.17 -10.30
CA ARG A 331 7.41 -45.26 -11.18
C ARG A 331 6.23 -45.82 -11.94
N ARG A 332 6.22 -45.59 -13.26
CA ARG A 332 5.26 -46.11 -14.23
C ARG A 332 5.43 -47.64 -14.37
N GLY A 333 4.78 -48.39 -13.48
CA GLY A 333 4.74 -49.85 -13.53
C GLY A 333 3.82 -50.35 -14.64
N LYS A 334 4.38 -50.98 -15.68
CA LYS A 334 3.61 -51.82 -16.60
C LYS A 334 3.11 -53.04 -15.81
N ASN A 335 1.83 -53.36 -15.91
CA ASN A 335 1.39 -54.75 -15.76
C ASN A 335 0.30 -55.08 -16.79
N LYS A 336 0.37 -56.31 -17.30
CA LYS A 336 -0.42 -56.83 -18.41
C LYS A 336 -1.61 -57.62 -17.85
N ALA A 337 -2.74 -57.60 -18.56
CA ALA A 337 -3.99 -58.20 -18.11
C ALA A 337 -3.93 -59.72 -17.86
N LYS A 338 -4.84 -60.22 -17.00
CA LYS A 338 -5.51 -61.54 -17.13
C LYS A 338 -6.81 -61.57 -16.32
N ASN A 339 -7.84 -62.19 -16.90
CA ASN A 339 -9.19 -62.33 -16.33
C ASN A 339 -9.27 -63.42 -15.25
N ALA A 340 -10.23 -63.28 -14.32
CA ALA A 340 -11.01 -64.37 -13.74
C ALA A 340 -12.38 -63.83 -13.26
N LEU A 341 -13.41 -64.68 -13.24
CA LEU A 341 -14.82 -64.37 -12.96
C LEU A 341 -15.28 -64.92 -11.59
N ALA A 342 -16.22 -64.22 -10.94
CA ALA A 342 -17.27 -64.64 -9.97
C ALA A 342 -17.74 -63.36 -9.25
N GLU A 343 -19.01 -62.91 -9.30
CA GLU A 343 -20.19 -63.44 -8.58
C GLU A 343 -19.91 -63.51 -7.06
N ASP A 344 -20.55 -62.72 -6.18
CA ASP A 344 -22.01 -62.70 -5.94
C ASP A 344 -22.48 -61.50 -5.04
N ALA A 345 -23.81 -61.32 -4.89
CA ALA A 345 -24.59 -60.64 -3.80
C ALA A 345 -24.14 -59.28 -3.20
N GLU A 346 -24.86 -58.15 -3.30
CA GLU A 346 -26.19 -57.74 -2.76
C GLU A 346 -26.14 -56.94 -1.42
N ALA A 347 -27.15 -56.05 -1.25
CA ALA A 347 -27.60 -55.36 -0.01
C ALA A 347 -26.60 -54.46 0.74
N SER A 348 -26.74 -53.13 0.90
CA SER A 348 -27.85 -52.19 1.22
C SER A 348 -27.89 -51.76 2.70
N GLU A 349 -28.12 -50.45 2.90
CA GLU A 349 -28.56 -49.77 4.15
C GLU A 349 -27.54 -49.72 5.31
N GLN A 350 -27.17 -48.56 5.86
CA GLN A 350 -27.93 -47.48 6.54
C GLN A 350 -28.39 -47.81 7.97
N SER A 351 -28.45 -46.74 8.78
CA SER A 351 -28.97 -46.67 10.16
C SER A 351 -28.13 -47.37 11.24
N ASP A 352 -28.13 -46.95 12.51
CA ASP A 352 -28.40 -45.63 13.10
C ASP A 352 -27.96 -45.69 14.58
N ASN A 353 -27.97 -44.53 15.26
CA ASN A 353 -28.22 -44.39 16.70
C ASN A 353 -27.20 -45.00 17.70
N ASP A 354 -27.22 -44.62 18.98
CA ASP A 354 -27.59 -43.34 19.61
C ASP A 354 -27.07 -43.39 21.05
N GLY A 355 -26.50 -42.27 21.51
CA GLY A 355 -26.46 -41.94 22.93
C GLY A 355 -25.66 -42.87 23.87
N SER A 356 -25.68 -42.61 25.17
CA SER A 356 -25.98 -41.35 25.86
C SER A 356 -25.49 -41.42 27.32
N LYS A 357 -25.27 -40.23 27.94
CA LYS A 357 -25.17 -39.99 29.40
C LYS A 357 -23.95 -40.60 30.12
N ALA A 358 -23.09 -39.77 30.74
CA ALA A 358 -23.19 -39.24 32.12
C ALA A 358 -22.75 -40.29 33.19
N GLN A 359 -22.20 -39.95 34.38
CA GLN A 359 -22.33 -38.72 35.18
C GLN A 359 -21.29 -38.70 36.33
N SER A 360 -20.88 -37.52 36.81
CA SER A 360 -20.28 -37.23 38.17
C SER A 360 -18.96 -37.95 38.57
N SER A 361 -18.12 -37.52 39.53
CA SER A 361 -18.20 -36.52 40.63
C SER A 361 -16.79 -35.92 40.89
N GLN A 362 -16.60 -34.68 41.39
CA GLN A 362 -16.29 -34.30 42.81
C GLN A 362 -15.29 -35.26 43.52
N ASN A 363 -14.24 -34.87 44.26
CA ASN A 363 -13.83 -33.61 44.94
C ASN A 363 -12.29 -33.70 45.28
N GLU A 364 -11.52 -32.78 45.90
CA GLU A 364 -11.79 -31.50 46.61
C GLU A 364 -10.55 -30.52 46.63
N GLN A 365 -10.64 -29.50 47.49
CA GLN A 365 -9.77 -28.38 47.91
C GLN A 365 -8.30 -28.65 48.33
N SER A 366 -7.46 -27.59 48.23
CA SER A 366 -6.81 -27.01 49.44
C SER A 366 -6.35 -25.55 49.21
N GLU A 367 -6.56 -24.67 50.20
CA GLU A 367 -6.04 -23.28 50.21
C GLU A 367 -4.60 -23.19 50.76
N SER A 368 -3.85 -22.16 50.35
CA SER A 368 -3.08 -21.37 51.33
C SER A 368 -2.90 -19.90 50.88
N LYS A 369 -2.86 -18.97 51.84
CA LYS A 369 -2.87 -17.50 51.63
C LYS A 369 -1.62 -16.84 52.25
N ARG A 370 -1.39 -15.56 51.88
CA ARG A 370 -0.51 -14.53 52.54
C ARG A 370 1.00 -14.64 52.22
N LYS A 371 1.81 -13.56 52.17
CA LYS A 371 1.63 -12.14 52.55
C LYS A 371 2.67 -11.21 51.87
N LYS A 372 2.29 -9.97 51.56
CA LYS A 372 3.09 -8.72 51.61
C LYS A 372 2.25 -7.71 52.44
N PRO A 373 2.74 -6.53 52.90
CA PRO A 373 3.97 -5.80 52.55
C PRO A 373 4.79 -5.32 53.78
N GLY A 374 5.84 -4.52 53.54
CA GLY A 374 6.54 -3.74 54.56
C GLY A 374 7.16 -2.46 53.98
N LYS A 375 6.69 -1.29 54.44
CA LYS A 375 7.36 0.01 54.27
C LYS A 375 8.39 0.18 55.40
N GLN A 376 9.49 0.88 55.13
CA GLN A 376 10.30 1.52 56.18
C GLN A 376 10.74 2.91 55.71
N ALA A 377 10.93 3.84 56.65
CA ALA A 377 11.16 5.26 56.35
C ALA A 377 12.30 5.85 57.21
N LYS A 378 13.06 6.74 56.57
CA LYS A 378 13.90 7.85 57.10
C LYS A 378 14.70 7.64 58.41
N ARG A 379 16.03 7.76 58.26
CA ARG A 379 16.96 8.68 58.96
C ARG A 379 18.36 8.46 58.36
N SER A 380 19.23 9.46 58.17
CA SER A 380 19.21 10.87 58.59
C SER A 380 19.51 11.80 57.43
#